data_AF-A0A7S2P1Z4-F1
#
_entry.id   AF-A0A7S2P1Z4-F1
#
_cell.length_a   1.000
_cell.length_b   1.000
_cell.length_c   1.000
_cell.angle_alpha   90.00
_cell.angle_beta   90.00
_cell.angle_gamma   90.00
#
_symmetry.space_group_name_H-M   'P 1'
#
loop_
_entity.id
_entity.type
_entity.pdbx_description
1 polymer ?
#
loop_
_entity_poly.entity_id
_entity_poly.type
_entity_poly.pdbx_seq_one_letter_code
_entity_poly.pdbx_strand_id
1 'polypeptide(L)'
;MAGEAEAAVGPTWSPADGNSWYTKPTRFVSFFGYPVLIPFFLTCSRSGPPTPASARFWRFLYGSLSVVGGVWHLMTYDRLVRRRGFPVSGALHIGAQVGVWLCWDRPYYTMALMSHWLIDILGMDRSQNRLIANKLKGPRVIVIGNGPSALEGDQKGDEIDGFDEVVRFNNFQTKVAGLEKWVGTKTTVHFGDGMLSPTFKQYHVPGAAIMLSLVE
;
A
#
# COMPACT_ATOMS: atom_id res chain seq x y z
N MET A 1 -24.88 3.06 45.55
CA MET A 1 -24.94 1.89 44.65
C MET A 1 -25.21 2.41 43.25
N ALA A 2 -24.15 2.72 42.51
CA ALA A 2 -24.25 3.12 41.11
C ALA A 2 -24.11 1.85 40.27
N GLY A 3 -25.15 1.53 39.49
CA GLY A 3 -25.13 0.40 38.57
C GLY A 3 -24.24 0.72 37.37
N GLU A 4 -23.18 -0.07 37.19
CA GLU A 4 -22.37 -0.06 35.98
C GLU A 4 -23.22 -0.54 34.81
N ALA A 5 -23.41 0.32 33.81
CA ALA A 5 -24.03 -0.05 32.55
C ALA A 5 -23.02 -0.89 31.77
N GLU A 6 -23.27 -2.20 31.71
CA GLU A 6 -22.52 -3.16 30.92
C GLU A 6 -22.59 -2.76 29.44
N ALA A 7 -21.47 -2.30 28.89
CA ALA A 7 -21.37 -1.91 27.49
C ALA A 7 -21.64 -3.13 26.61
N ALA A 8 -22.77 -3.10 25.88
CA ALA A 8 -23.15 -4.15 24.96
C ALA A 8 -22.01 -4.41 23.97
N VAL A 9 -21.40 -5.60 24.08
CA VAL A 9 -20.38 -6.10 23.15
C VAL A 9 -21.03 -6.14 21.77
N GLY A 10 -20.60 -5.22 20.90
CA GLY A 10 -21.05 -5.17 19.51
C GLY A 10 -20.80 -6.50 18.80
N PRO A 11 -21.52 -6.78 17.70
CA PRO A 11 -21.39 -8.05 16.99
C PRO A 11 -19.92 -8.29 16.62
N THR A 12 -19.35 -9.38 17.12
CA THR A 12 -18.02 -9.85 16.74
C THR A 12 -18.01 -10.02 15.23
N TRP A 13 -17.20 -9.22 14.54
CA TRP A 13 -17.02 -9.34 13.11
C TRP A 13 -16.64 -10.79 12.79
N SER A 14 -17.41 -11.44 11.92
CA SER A 14 -17.04 -12.72 11.32
C SER A 14 -16.79 -12.49 9.84
N PRO A 15 -15.71 -13.07 9.27
CA PRO A 15 -15.46 -12.95 7.85
C PRO A 15 -16.64 -13.56 7.09
N ALA A 16 -17.18 -12.81 6.13
CA ALA A 16 -18.21 -13.34 5.24
C ALA A 16 -17.68 -14.60 4.54
N ASP A 17 -18.51 -15.64 4.43
CA ASP A 17 -18.15 -16.85 3.71
C ASP A 17 -17.61 -16.47 2.32
N GLY A 18 -16.31 -16.71 2.10
CA GLY A 18 -15.62 -16.34 0.86
C GLY A 18 -16.08 -17.13 -0.36
N ASN A 19 -17.26 -17.76 -0.31
CA ASN A 19 -17.80 -18.74 -1.24
C ASN A 19 -19.07 -18.20 -1.93
N SER A 20 -19.02 -16.99 -2.49
CA SER A 20 -20.13 -16.47 -3.29
C SER A 20 -20.19 -17.17 -4.65
N TRP A 21 -21.37 -17.25 -5.26
CA TRP A 21 -21.51 -17.86 -6.59
C TRP A 21 -20.68 -17.14 -7.66
N TYR A 22 -20.40 -15.84 -7.48
CA TYR A 22 -19.49 -15.07 -8.33
C TYR A 22 -18.02 -15.49 -8.21
N THR A 23 -17.60 -16.05 -7.06
CA THR A 23 -16.21 -16.50 -6.86
C THR A 23 -15.91 -17.86 -7.49
N LYS A 24 -16.94 -18.69 -7.71
CA LYS A 24 -16.75 -20.06 -8.25
C LYS A 24 -16.21 -20.07 -9.68
N PRO A 25 -16.76 -19.30 -10.65
CA PRO A 25 -16.19 -19.21 -12.00
C PRO A 25 -14.76 -18.65 -11.98
N THR A 26 -14.51 -17.63 -11.18
CA THR A 26 -13.18 -17.02 -11.05
C THR A 26 -12.15 -18.02 -10.53
N ARG A 27 -12.47 -18.78 -9.47
CA ARG A 27 -11.61 -19.84 -8.94
C ARG A 27 -11.35 -20.96 -9.95
N PHE A 28 -12.37 -21.36 -10.71
CA PHE A 28 -12.22 -22.35 -11.76
C PHE A 28 -11.29 -21.87 -12.89
N VAL A 29 -11.41 -20.60 -13.32
CA VAL A 29 -10.52 -20.01 -14.32
C VAL A 29 -9.10 -19.84 -13.76
N SER A 30 -8.96 -19.41 -12.50
CA SER A 30 -7.67 -19.34 -11.80
C SER A 30 -6.99 -20.70 -11.69
N PHE A 31 -7.76 -21.81 -11.68
CA PHE A 31 -7.19 -23.16 -11.63
C PHE A 31 -6.21 -23.41 -12.79
N PHE A 32 -6.56 -22.94 -13.98
CA PHE A 32 -5.71 -23.05 -15.17
C PHE A 32 -4.54 -22.07 -15.18
N GLY A 33 -4.55 -21.06 -14.31
CA GLY A 33 -3.41 -20.16 -14.07
C GLY A 33 -2.37 -20.73 -13.09
N TYR A 34 -2.68 -21.78 -12.31
CA TYR A 34 -1.74 -22.33 -11.32
C TYR A 34 -0.44 -22.91 -11.91
N PRO A 35 -0.41 -23.55 -13.10
CA PRO A 35 0.84 -23.97 -13.72
C PRO A 35 1.84 -22.82 -13.95
N VAL A 36 1.34 -21.59 -14.09
CA VAL A 36 2.15 -20.36 -14.20
C VAL A 36 2.58 -19.84 -12.81
N LEU A 37 1.70 -20.00 -11.81
CA LEU A 37 1.98 -19.60 -10.44
C LEU A 37 2.94 -20.55 -9.72
N ILE A 38 3.01 -21.83 -10.08
CA ILE A 38 3.93 -22.80 -9.47
C ILE A 38 5.40 -22.38 -9.64
N PRO A 39 5.88 -22.04 -10.85
CA PRO A 39 7.19 -21.42 -11.03
C PRO A 39 7.35 -20.18 -10.16
N PHE A 40 6.39 -19.25 -10.16
CA PHE A 40 6.42 -18.05 -9.31
C PHE A 40 6.56 -18.39 -7.82
N PHE A 41 5.81 -19.35 -7.29
CA PHE A 41 5.89 -19.78 -5.89
C PHE A 41 7.23 -20.46 -5.56
N LEU A 42 7.70 -21.35 -6.44
CA LEU A 42 8.98 -22.04 -6.28
C LEU A 42 10.17 -21.08 -6.38
N THR A 43 10.02 -20.02 -7.17
CA THR A 43 11.05 -19.00 -7.31
C THR A 43 10.94 -17.93 -6.25
N CYS A 44 9.76 -17.49 -5.82
CA CYS A 44 9.58 -16.50 -4.74
C CYS A 44 9.95 -17.05 -3.36
N SER A 45 9.77 -18.36 -3.13
CA SER A 45 10.28 -19.02 -1.91
C SER A 45 11.82 -19.13 -1.87
N ARG A 46 12.50 -18.91 -3.01
CA ARG A 46 13.96 -18.99 -3.15
C ARG A 46 14.66 -17.71 -3.59
N SER A 47 13.93 -16.76 -4.17
CA SER A 47 14.49 -15.48 -4.60
C SER A 47 14.63 -14.62 -3.36
N GLY A 48 15.84 -14.08 -3.18
CA GLY A 48 16.23 -13.35 -1.99
C GLY A 48 15.42 -12.07 -1.75
N PRO A 49 15.99 -11.07 -1.06
CA PRO A 49 15.21 -9.94 -0.58
C PRO A 49 14.42 -9.24 -1.70
N PRO A 50 13.21 -8.72 -1.41
CA PRO A 50 12.42 -7.95 -2.36
C PRO A 50 13.17 -6.66 -2.69
N THR A 51 13.79 -6.62 -3.86
CA THR A 51 14.63 -5.51 -4.32
C THR A 51 14.13 -5.01 -5.68
N PRO A 52 14.43 -3.75 -6.06
CA PRO A 52 14.15 -3.28 -7.42
C PRO A 52 14.80 -4.13 -8.50
N ALA A 53 15.95 -4.75 -8.21
CA ALA A 53 16.64 -5.65 -9.13
C ALA A 53 15.85 -6.95 -9.36
N SER A 54 15.31 -7.57 -8.30
CA SER A 54 14.48 -8.76 -8.45
C SER A 54 13.18 -8.45 -9.18
N ALA A 55 12.53 -7.31 -8.90
CA ALA A 55 11.35 -6.87 -9.64
C ALA A 55 11.63 -6.62 -11.14
N ARG A 56 12.78 -6.04 -11.48
CA ARG A 56 13.23 -5.88 -12.89
C ARG A 56 13.41 -7.21 -13.60
N PHE A 57 14.03 -8.19 -12.94
CA PHE A 57 14.19 -9.54 -13.47
C PHE A 57 12.84 -10.18 -13.78
N TRP A 58 11.89 -10.14 -12.82
CA TRP A 58 10.56 -10.71 -13.00
C TRP A 58 9.75 -10.03 -14.10
N ARG A 59 9.82 -8.69 -14.19
CA ARG A 59 9.20 -7.94 -15.29
C ARG A 59 9.72 -8.42 -16.65
N PHE A 60 11.03 -8.58 -16.78
CA PHE A 60 11.64 -9.06 -18.02
C PHE A 60 11.16 -10.47 -18.34
N LEU A 61 11.31 -11.41 -17.39
CA LEU A 61 10.92 -12.81 -17.59
C LEU A 61 9.46 -12.96 -18.00
N TYR A 62 8.53 -12.34 -17.25
CA TYR A 62 7.10 -12.44 -17.55
C TYR A 62 6.70 -11.69 -18.81
N GLY A 63 7.35 -10.56 -19.11
CA GLY A 63 7.18 -9.88 -20.38
C GLY A 63 7.61 -10.77 -21.56
N SER A 64 8.78 -11.41 -21.47
CA SER A 64 9.26 -12.33 -22.50
C SER A 64 8.34 -13.54 -22.68
N LEU A 65 7.89 -14.16 -21.58
CA LEU A 65 6.97 -15.30 -21.64
C LEU A 65 5.62 -14.92 -22.28
N SER A 66 5.11 -13.72 -22.00
CA SER A 66 3.88 -13.21 -22.63
C SER A 66 4.06 -13.00 -24.14
N VAL A 67 5.20 -12.47 -24.59
CA VAL A 67 5.48 -12.29 -26.03
C VAL A 67 5.64 -13.65 -26.73
N VAL A 68 6.39 -14.58 -26.14
CA VAL A 68 6.57 -15.93 -26.70
C VAL A 68 5.23 -16.67 -26.78
N GLY A 69 4.40 -16.57 -25.74
CA GLY A 69 3.04 -17.12 -25.73
C GLY A 69 2.18 -16.56 -26.87
N GLY A 70 2.16 -15.24 -27.03
CA GLY A 70 1.44 -14.58 -28.12
C GLY A 70 1.92 -14.97 -29.52
N VAL A 71 3.24 -15.06 -29.74
CA VAL A 71 3.79 -15.50 -31.03
C VAL A 71 3.46 -16.96 -31.31
N TRP A 72 3.62 -17.83 -30.32
CA TRP A 72 3.24 -19.24 -30.43
C TRP A 72 1.75 -19.39 -30.80
N HIS A 73 0.88 -18.57 -30.20
CA HIS A 73 -0.54 -18.49 -30.56
C HIS A 73 -0.77 -18.16 -32.02
N LEU A 74 -0.15 -17.09 -32.50
CA LEU A 74 -0.29 -16.66 -33.89
C LEU A 74 0.21 -17.74 -34.87
N MET A 75 1.30 -18.44 -34.54
CA MET A 75 1.85 -19.51 -35.38
C MET A 75 0.99 -20.77 -35.37
N THR A 76 0.46 -21.16 -34.21
CA THR A 76 -0.45 -22.30 -34.08
C THR A 76 -1.78 -22.03 -34.78
N TYR A 77 -2.32 -20.81 -34.66
CA TYR A 77 -3.45 -20.31 -35.44
C TYR A 77 -3.22 -20.50 -36.94
N ASP A 78 -2.12 -19.94 -37.44
CA ASP A 78 -1.78 -19.97 -38.87
C ASP A 78 -1.70 -21.41 -39.41
N ARG A 79 -1.07 -22.31 -38.63
CA ARG A 79 -0.94 -23.72 -38.99
C ARG A 79 -2.27 -24.48 -38.96
N LEU A 80 -3.12 -24.25 -37.94
CA LEU A 80 -4.40 -24.95 -37.79
C LEU A 80 -5.40 -24.54 -38.88
N VAL A 81 -5.49 -23.23 -39.17
CA VAL A 81 -6.40 -22.70 -40.20
C VAL A 81 -5.95 -23.11 -41.59
N ARG A 82 -4.65 -23.00 -41.91
CA ARG A 82 -4.15 -23.35 -43.25
C ARG A 82 -4.17 -24.85 -43.54
N ARG A 83 -3.91 -25.73 -42.55
CA ARG A 83 -3.78 -27.18 -42.80
C ARG A 83 -5.09 -27.94 -42.88
N ARG A 84 -6.13 -27.50 -42.19
CA ARG A 84 -7.33 -28.33 -42.02
C ARG A 84 -8.53 -27.91 -42.88
N GLY A 85 -8.45 -26.79 -43.61
CA GLY A 85 -9.60 -26.28 -44.38
C GLY A 85 -10.87 -26.13 -43.54
N PHE A 86 -10.69 -26.05 -42.21
CA PHE A 86 -11.74 -26.33 -41.24
C PHE A 86 -12.58 -25.05 -41.08
N PRO A 87 -13.87 -25.07 -41.42
CA PRO A 87 -14.77 -23.97 -41.08
C PRO A 87 -15.13 -24.14 -39.60
N VAL A 88 -14.16 -23.98 -38.70
CA VAL A 88 -14.51 -23.70 -37.31
C VAL A 88 -15.26 -22.38 -37.39
N SER A 89 -16.55 -22.39 -37.03
CA SER A 89 -17.34 -21.16 -37.02
C SER A 89 -16.52 -20.08 -36.30
N GLY A 90 -16.44 -18.87 -36.88
CA GLY A 90 -15.58 -17.82 -36.36
C GLY A 90 -15.74 -17.60 -34.84
N ALA A 91 -16.94 -17.87 -34.32
CA ALA A 91 -17.27 -17.84 -32.89
C ALA A 91 -16.52 -18.88 -32.04
N LEU A 92 -16.48 -20.17 -32.42
CA LEU A 92 -15.78 -21.19 -31.63
C LEU A 92 -14.26 -20.95 -31.65
N HIS A 93 -13.75 -20.41 -32.76
CA HIS A 93 -12.37 -20.01 -32.90
C HIS A 93 -12.01 -18.79 -32.03
N ILE A 94 -12.81 -17.73 -32.08
CA ILE A 94 -12.67 -16.56 -31.20
C ILE A 94 -12.74 -17.02 -29.73
N GLY A 95 -13.66 -17.92 -29.41
CA GLY A 95 -13.78 -18.50 -28.07
C GLY A 95 -12.51 -19.24 -27.62
N ALA A 96 -11.89 -20.02 -28.51
CA ALA A 96 -10.63 -20.70 -28.22
C ALA A 96 -9.49 -19.69 -28.01
N GLN A 97 -9.32 -18.71 -28.90
CA GLN A 97 -8.29 -17.66 -28.78
C GLN A 97 -8.45 -16.86 -27.48
N VAL A 98 -9.68 -16.46 -27.16
CA VAL A 98 -10.01 -15.80 -25.88
C VAL A 98 -9.68 -16.73 -24.71
N GLY A 99 -10.04 -18.01 -24.79
CA GLY A 99 -9.76 -18.99 -23.76
C GLY A 99 -8.26 -19.13 -23.47
N VAL A 100 -7.43 -19.25 -24.51
CA VAL A 100 -5.99 -19.38 -24.26
C VAL A 100 -5.33 -18.05 -23.91
N TRP A 101 -5.79 -16.91 -24.45
CA TRP A 101 -5.33 -15.60 -23.97
C TRP A 101 -5.63 -15.43 -22.47
N LEU A 102 -6.82 -15.81 -22.02
CA LEU A 102 -7.22 -15.73 -20.61
C LEU A 102 -6.40 -16.68 -19.71
N CYS A 103 -6.05 -17.87 -20.20
CA CYS A 103 -5.37 -18.89 -19.40
C CYS A 103 -3.83 -18.81 -19.45
N TRP A 104 -3.26 -18.28 -20.54
CA TRP A 104 -1.81 -18.26 -20.76
C TRP A 104 -1.25 -16.83 -20.76
N ASP A 105 -1.64 -16.01 -21.73
CA ASP A 105 -1.02 -14.69 -21.94
C ASP A 105 -1.37 -13.69 -20.84
N ARG A 106 -2.64 -13.68 -20.40
CA ARG A 106 -3.14 -12.76 -19.39
C ARG A 106 -2.41 -12.90 -18.05
N PRO A 107 -2.21 -14.11 -17.47
CA PRO A 107 -1.41 -14.26 -16.25
C PRO A 107 0.00 -13.66 -16.36
N TYR A 108 0.73 -13.96 -17.43
CA TYR A 108 2.08 -13.43 -17.62
C TYR A 108 2.09 -11.90 -17.78
N TYR A 109 1.14 -11.37 -18.54
CA TYR A 109 0.97 -9.92 -18.69
C TYR A 109 0.66 -9.24 -17.35
N THR A 110 -0.27 -9.80 -16.57
CA THR A 110 -0.59 -9.28 -15.23
C THR A 110 0.62 -9.34 -14.30
N MET A 111 1.39 -10.42 -14.32
CA MET A 111 2.62 -10.54 -13.53
C MET A 111 3.69 -9.53 -13.97
N ALA A 112 3.83 -9.27 -15.26
CA ALA A 112 4.74 -8.24 -15.78
C ALA A 112 4.33 -6.84 -15.32
N LEU A 113 3.02 -6.52 -15.34
CA LEU A 113 2.50 -5.26 -14.81
C LEU A 113 2.73 -5.14 -13.30
N MET A 114 2.40 -6.15 -12.51
CA MET A 114 2.65 -6.14 -11.07
C MET A 114 4.15 -5.97 -10.76
N SER A 115 5.01 -6.66 -11.50
CA SER A 115 6.46 -6.50 -11.37
C SER A 115 6.93 -5.08 -11.73
N HIS A 116 6.28 -4.41 -12.69
CA HIS A 116 6.57 -3.01 -13.01
C HIS A 116 6.25 -2.08 -11.84
N TRP A 117 5.05 -2.20 -11.25
CA TRP A 117 4.67 -1.42 -10.07
C TRP A 117 5.58 -1.69 -8.86
N LEU A 118 6.04 -2.94 -8.70
CA LEU A 118 7.00 -3.29 -7.65
C LEU A 118 8.36 -2.61 -7.82
N ILE A 119 8.81 -2.33 -9.05
CA ILE A 119 10.05 -1.56 -9.25
C ILE A 119 9.91 -0.18 -8.63
N ASP A 120 8.77 0.46 -8.85
CA ASP A 120 8.51 1.80 -8.33
C ASP A 120 8.37 1.73 -6.81
N ILE A 121 7.53 0.82 -6.29
CA ILE A 121 7.31 0.67 -4.85
C ILE A 121 8.60 0.36 -4.08
N LEU A 122 9.39 -0.60 -4.58
CA LEU A 122 10.64 -1.00 -3.93
C LEU A 122 11.77 0.00 -4.19
N GLY A 123 11.66 0.78 -5.26
CA GLY A 123 12.58 1.85 -5.64
C GLY A 123 12.23 3.20 -5.00
N MET A 124 11.06 3.32 -4.36
CA MET A 124 10.72 4.49 -3.57
C MET A 124 11.78 4.65 -2.49
N ASP A 125 12.35 5.84 -2.42
CA ASP A 125 13.30 6.20 -1.38
C ASP A 125 12.61 6.02 -0.03
N ARG A 126 13.05 5.04 0.75
CA ARG A 126 12.40 4.72 2.03
C ARG A 126 12.54 5.93 2.92
N SER A 127 11.41 6.57 3.23
CA SER A 127 11.24 7.66 4.18
C SER A 127 12.48 8.56 4.35
N GLN A 128 12.53 9.67 3.61
CA GLN A 128 13.45 10.78 3.92
C GLN A 128 13.14 11.48 5.25
N ASN A 129 12.30 10.89 6.11
CA ASN A 129 12.02 11.40 7.44
C ASN A 129 13.33 11.50 8.23
N ARG A 130 13.68 12.73 8.59
CA ARG A 130 14.93 13.01 9.30
C ARG A 130 15.02 12.28 10.64
N LEU A 131 13.89 12.00 11.30
CA LEU A 131 13.87 11.32 12.60
C LEU A 131 14.29 9.85 12.48
N ILE A 132 13.87 9.16 11.41
CA ILE A 132 14.30 7.78 11.13
C ILE A 132 15.81 7.76 10.80
N ALA A 133 16.29 8.81 10.12
CA ALA A 133 17.72 9.00 9.85
C ALA A 133 18.52 9.55 11.05
N ASN A 134 17.94 9.62 12.25
CA ASN A 134 18.56 10.17 13.46
C ASN A 134 19.13 11.60 13.31
N LYS A 135 18.48 12.43 12.49
CA LYS A 135 18.85 13.83 12.23
C LYS A 135 17.97 14.78 13.05
N LEU A 136 18.24 14.90 14.34
CA LEU A 136 17.62 15.90 15.21
C LEU A 136 18.20 17.31 14.93
N LYS A 137 17.41 18.36 15.15
CA LYS A 137 17.85 19.76 15.07
C LYS A 137 18.77 20.15 16.21
N GLY A 138 18.68 19.45 17.35
CA GLY A 138 19.53 19.66 18.52
C GLY A 138 19.11 18.78 19.69
N PRO A 139 19.82 18.86 20.83
CA PRO A 139 19.62 17.99 21.98
C PRO A 139 18.40 18.36 22.85
N ARG A 140 17.89 19.61 22.78
CA ARG A 140 16.79 20.06 23.64
C ARG A 140 15.47 19.73 22.98
N VAL A 141 14.79 18.71 23.52
CA VAL A 141 13.48 18.25 23.02
C VAL A 141 12.41 18.50 24.07
N ILE A 142 11.29 19.07 23.64
CA ILE A 142 10.07 19.17 24.45
C ILE A 142 8.92 18.45 23.75
N VAL A 143 8.10 17.77 24.56
CA VAL A 143 6.94 17.02 24.13
C VAL A 143 5.70 17.67 24.73
N ILE A 144 4.75 18.07 23.87
CA ILE A 144 3.54 18.77 24.29
C ILE A 144 2.34 17.88 24.01
N GLY A 145 1.73 17.39 25.09
CA GLY A 145 0.47 16.67 25.02
C GLY A 145 -0.72 17.61 24.77
N ASN A 146 -1.86 17.04 24.36
CA ASN A 146 -3.10 17.78 24.13
C ASN A 146 -3.99 17.88 25.40
N GLY A 147 -3.44 17.59 26.59
CA GLY A 147 -4.19 17.64 27.84
C GLY A 147 -4.54 19.09 28.23
N PRO A 148 -5.71 19.34 28.84
CA PRO A 148 -6.10 20.68 29.28
C PRO A 148 -5.12 21.29 30.29
N SER A 149 -4.42 20.45 31.05
CA SER A 149 -3.37 20.85 31.99
C SER A 149 -2.23 21.64 31.35
N ALA A 150 -2.05 21.55 30.02
CA ALA A 150 -1.10 22.40 29.29
C ALA A 150 -1.44 23.90 29.38
N LEU A 151 -2.68 24.24 29.76
CA LEU A 151 -3.19 25.60 29.89
C LEU A 151 -3.41 26.01 31.36
N GLU A 152 -3.07 25.16 32.33
CA GLU A 152 -3.39 25.35 33.76
C GLU A 152 -2.20 25.85 34.61
N GLY A 153 -1.06 26.20 33.99
CA GLY A 153 0.20 26.58 34.67
C GLY A 153 0.71 28.01 34.41
N ASP A 154 1.99 28.13 34.10
CA ASP A 154 2.58 29.38 33.61
C ASP A 154 2.52 29.48 32.08
N GLN A 155 2.44 30.71 31.56
CA GLN A 155 2.52 30.99 30.12
C GLN A 155 3.96 30.82 29.60
N LYS A 156 4.33 29.57 29.28
CA LYS A 156 5.68 29.18 28.85
C LYS A 156 5.85 29.05 27.34
N GLY A 157 4.97 29.65 26.54
CA GLY A 157 5.00 29.54 25.08
C GLY A 157 6.33 29.93 24.44
N ASP A 158 6.93 31.04 24.90
CA ASP A 158 8.23 31.50 24.40
C ASP A 158 9.38 30.56 24.82
N GLU A 159 9.32 30.00 26.04
CA GLU A 159 10.28 29.02 26.52
C GLU A 159 10.23 27.74 25.69
N ILE A 160 9.01 27.27 25.39
CA ILE A 160 8.73 26.12 24.52
C ILE A 160 9.34 26.33 23.13
N ASP A 161 9.13 27.50 22.52
CA ASP A 161 9.63 27.79 21.18
C ASP A 161 11.17 27.85 21.11
N GLY A 162 11.82 28.06 22.26
CA GLY A 162 13.28 28.01 22.43
C GLY A 162 13.90 26.60 22.43
N PHE A 163 13.11 25.51 22.44
CA PHE A 163 13.64 24.15 22.31
C PHE A 163 14.05 23.85 20.87
N ASP A 164 15.08 23.02 20.66
CA ASP A 164 15.52 22.61 19.33
C ASP A 164 14.44 21.81 18.60
N GLU A 165 13.78 20.93 19.35
CA GLU A 165 12.67 20.09 18.92
C GLU A 165 11.41 20.33 19.74
N VAL A 166 10.30 20.59 19.06
CA VAL A 166 8.96 20.69 19.65
C VAL A 166 8.08 19.63 19.01
N VAL A 167 7.73 18.62 19.83
CA VAL A 167 6.95 17.44 19.44
C VAL A 167 5.49 17.63 19.83
N ARG A 168 4.58 17.38 18.88
CA ARG A 168 3.13 17.48 19.10
C ARG A 168 2.38 16.28 18.53
N PHE A 169 1.14 16.07 18.97
CA PHE A 169 0.33 14.91 18.60
C PHE A 169 -1.00 15.31 17.98
N ASN A 170 -1.43 14.54 16.97
CA ASN A 170 -2.78 14.58 16.40
C ASN A 170 -3.24 16.00 16.07
N ASN A 171 -4.45 16.38 16.52
CA ASN A 171 -5.04 17.70 16.26
C ASN A 171 -4.63 18.72 17.33
N PHE A 172 -3.35 19.06 17.40
CA PHE A 172 -2.89 20.10 18.33
C PHE A 172 -3.33 21.49 17.83
N GLN A 173 -3.68 22.38 18.76
CA GLN A 173 -4.13 23.74 18.43
C GLN A 173 -3.16 24.76 19.06
N THR A 174 -2.40 25.47 18.22
CA THR A 174 -1.52 26.55 18.68
C THR A 174 -2.03 27.94 18.30
N LYS A 175 -2.71 28.07 17.16
CA LYS A 175 -3.11 29.36 16.58
C LYS A 175 -4.54 29.78 16.91
N VAL A 176 -5.28 28.95 17.64
CA VAL A 176 -6.66 29.21 18.01
C VAL A 176 -6.66 29.83 19.41
N ALA A 177 -7.50 30.84 19.62
CA ALA A 177 -7.82 31.40 20.94
C ALA A 177 -6.63 31.88 21.81
N GLY A 178 -5.51 32.27 21.22
CA GLY A 178 -4.37 32.82 21.97
C GLY A 178 -3.57 31.78 22.76
N LEU A 179 -3.74 30.49 22.42
CA LEU A 179 -3.10 29.38 23.12
C LEU A 179 -1.58 29.38 22.96
N GLU A 180 -1.02 30.08 21.97
CA GLU A 180 0.41 30.20 21.73
C GLU A 180 1.20 30.69 22.96
N LYS A 181 0.58 31.49 23.84
CA LYS A 181 1.21 31.95 25.09
C LYS A 181 1.53 30.82 26.05
N TRP A 182 0.77 29.74 25.96
CA TRP A 182 0.85 28.58 26.83
C TRP A 182 1.67 27.47 26.19
N VAL A 183 1.40 27.20 24.92
CA VAL A 183 1.91 26.00 24.23
C VAL A 183 2.91 26.31 23.13
N GLY A 184 3.28 27.58 22.89
CA GLY A 184 4.19 28.00 21.83
C GLY A 184 3.59 27.89 20.42
N THR A 185 4.33 28.36 19.42
CA THR A 185 3.95 28.33 18.01
C THR A 185 4.75 27.30 17.19
N LYS A 186 5.95 26.94 17.65
CA LYS A 186 6.88 26.07 16.95
C LYS A 186 6.38 24.63 16.98
N THR A 187 6.56 23.95 15.85
CA THR A 187 6.37 22.51 15.71
C THR A 187 7.42 21.98 14.76
N THR A 188 8.24 21.04 15.20
CA THR A 188 9.31 20.46 14.38
C THR A 188 9.11 18.96 14.14
N VAL A 189 8.31 18.32 15.00
CA VAL A 189 7.88 16.94 14.88
C VAL A 189 6.40 16.86 15.18
N HIS A 190 5.68 16.14 14.31
CA HIS A 190 4.25 15.91 14.48
C HIS A 190 3.97 14.40 14.37
N PHE A 191 3.52 13.82 15.47
CA PHE A 191 2.97 12.47 15.49
C PHE A 191 1.48 12.52 15.17
N GLY A 192 1.11 12.06 13.98
CA GLY A 192 -0.28 12.02 13.52
C GLY A 192 -0.83 10.60 13.46
N ASP A 193 -2.14 10.47 13.63
CA ASP A 193 -2.87 9.27 13.25
C ASP A 193 -2.92 9.16 11.71
N GLY A 194 -2.57 7.97 11.18
CA GLY A 194 -2.66 7.66 9.75
C GLY A 194 -4.07 7.76 9.17
N MET A 195 -5.12 7.72 10.01
CA MET A 195 -6.49 7.99 9.57
C MET A 195 -6.74 9.48 9.28
N LEU A 196 -6.09 10.37 10.02
CA LEU A 196 -6.30 11.82 9.95
C LEU A 196 -5.33 12.51 8.98
N SER A 197 -4.11 11.99 8.85
CA SER A 197 -3.08 12.46 7.93
C SER A 197 -2.87 11.40 6.85
N PRO A 198 -3.29 11.61 5.59
CA PRO A 198 -3.20 12.84 4.79
C PRO A 198 -4.54 13.52 4.44
N THR A 199 -5.65 13.01 4.96
CA THR A 199 -7.02 13.37 4.54
C THR A 199 -7.35 14.85 4.77
N PHE A 200 -6.81 15.45 5.83
CA PHE A 200 -7.15 16.81 6.25
C PHE A 200 -5.96 17.75 6.16
N LYS A 201 -6.04 18.76 5.27
CA LYS A 201 -4.99 19.77 5.05
C LYS A 201 -4.58 20.53 6.32
N GLN A 202 -5.49 20.70 7.27
CA GLN A 202 -5.22 21.37 8.56
C GLN A 202 -4.24 20.62 9.47
N TYR A 203 -3.99 19.34 9.21
CA TYR A 203 -2.97 18.54 9.92
C TYR A 203 -1.60 18.62 9.24
N HIS A 204 -1.49 19.34 8.11
CA HIS A 204 -0.21 19.59 7.48
C HIS A 204 0.52 20.72 8.21
N VAL A 205 1.64 20.38 8.84
CA VAL A 205 2.50 21.34 9.52
C VAL A 205 3.72 21.61 8.64
N PRO A 206 3.82 22.79 7.99
CA PRO A 206 4.93 23.08 7.07
C PRO A 206 6.28 22.98 7.78
N GLY A 207 7.20 22.22 7.20
CA GLY A 207 8.57 22.07 7.72
C GLY A 207 8.72 21.18 8.96
N ALA A 208 7.64 20.57 9.45
CA ALA A 208 7.73 19.55 10.50
C ALA A 208 7.98 18.15 9.92
N ALA A 209 8.72 17.33 10.65
CA ALA A 209 8.83 15.91 10.36
C ALA A 209 7.56 15.20 10.84
N ILE A 210 6.80 14.62 9.92
CA ILE A 210 5.54 13.92 10.23
C ILE A 210 5.84 12.43 10.42
N MET A 211 5.46 11.89 11.57
CA MET A 211 5.47 10.46 11.87
C MET A 211 4.03 9.99 12.00
N LEU A 212 3.66 8.97 11.23
CA LEU A 212 2.32 8.39 11.31
C LEU A 212 2.33 7.18 12.24
N SER A 213 1.44 7.19 13.23
CA SER A 213 1.13 5.99 14.00
C SER A 213 0.27 5.11 13.11
N LEU A 214 0.83 4.02 12.61
CA LEU A 214 0.07 2.96 11.97
C LEU A 214 -0.45 2.04 13.09
N VAL A 215 -1.75 1.80 13.12
CA VAL A 215 -2.33 0.73 13.95
C VAL A 215 -2.05 -0.57 13.20
N GLU A 216 -1.23 -1.45 13.79
CA GLU A 216 -1.05 -2.82 13.30
C GLU A 216 -2.30 -3.67 13.57
#